data_AF-A0A2N0Z4E1-F1
#
_entry.id   AF-A0A2N0Z4E1-F1
#
_cell.length_a   1.000
_cell.length_b   1.000
_cell.length_c   1.000
_cell.angle_alpha   90.00
_cell.angle_beta   90.00
_cell.angle_gamma   90.00
#
_symmetry.space_group_name_H-M   'P 1'
#
loop_
_entity.id
_entity.type
_entity.pdbx_description
1 polymer ?
#
loop_
_entity_poly.entity_id
_entity_poly.type
_entity_poly.pdbx_seq_one_letter_code
_entity_poly.pdbx_strand_id
1 'polypeptide(L)' 'MMDFSAIDNSIINKIALVLGGAFVFILIIALILGKLLLLLRLPRGLVQRVVSVLASLGFIYLIVILGDRFF' A
#
# COMPACT_ATOMS: atom_id res chain seq x y z
N MET A 1 24.63 10.50 28.30
CA MET A 1 24.19 9.41 27.41
C MET A 1 23.12 9.98 26.50
N MET A 2 23.46 10.30 25.26
CA MET A 2 22.45 10.69 24.27
C MET A 2 21.67 9.43 23.88
N ASP A 3 20.35 9.50 23.93
CA ASP A 3 19.40 8.42 23.60
C ASP A 3 19.46 8.02 22.12
N PHE A 4 20.48 7.24 21.73
CA PHE A 4 20.53 6.62 20.39
C PHE A 4 19.32 5.69 20.15
N SER A 5 18.74 5.13 21.23
CA SER A 5 17.51 4.32 21.20
C SER A 5 16.27 5.06 20.66
N ALA A 6 16.12 6.35 20.98
CA ALA A 6 14.93 7.11 20.59
C ALA A 6 14.93 7.49 19.10
N ILE A 7 16.13 7.68 18.51
CA ILE A 7 16.29 8.04 17.10
C ILE A 7 16.00 6.83 16.20
N ASP A 8 16.52 5.65 16.55
CA ASP A 8 16.27 4.42 15.79
C ASP A 8 14.79 4.02 15.82
N ASN A 9 14.13 4.12 16.98
CA ASN A 9 12.70 3.83 17.10
C ASN A 9 11.82 4.82 16.32
N SER A 10 12.24 6.08 16.18
CA SER A 10 11.51 7.08 15.39
C SER A 10 11.50 6.71 13.90
N ILE A 11 12.66 6.31 13.35
CA ILE A 11 12.79 5.92 11.95
C ILE A 11 12.02 4.62 11.67
N ILE A 12 12.17 3.61 12.53
CA ILE A 12 11.47 2.33 12.39
C ILE A 12 9.95 2.54 12.42
N ASN A 13 9.44 3.37 13.33
CA ASN A 13 8.01 3.68 13.40
C ASN A 13 7.52 4.39 12.14
N LYS A 14 8.30 5.32 11.57
CA LYS A 14 7.95 5.98 10.31
C LYS A 14 7.86 4.97 9.15
N ILE A 15 8.83 4.07 9.03
CA ILE A 15 8.83 3.01 8.00
C ILE A 15 7.59 2.11 8.17
N ALA A 16 7.31 1.67 9.41
CA ALA A 16 6.17 0.82 9.70
C ALA A 16 4.84 1.51 9.36
N LEU A 17 4.73 2.82 9.62
CA LEU A 17 3.54 3.61 9.33
C LEU A 17 3.34 3.80 7.82
N VAL A 18 4.44 4.05 7.08
CA VAL A 18 4.43 4.13 5.61
C VAL A 18 4.00 2.80 4.98
N LEU A 19 4.62 1.69 5.37
CA LEU A 19 4.33 0.37 4.83
C LEU A 19 2.91 -0.08 5.20
N GLY A 20 2.53 0.07 6.47
CA GLY A 20 1.20 -0.28 6.97
C GLY A 20 0.10 0.54 6.31
N GLY A 21 0.30 1.86 6.20
CA GLY A 21 -0.63 2.77 5.53
C GLY A 21 -0.80 2.44 4.05
N ALA A 22 0.30 2.26 3.32
CA ALA A 22 0.27 1.89 1.91
C ALA A 22 -0.45 0.55 1.68
N PHE A 23 -0.21 -0.43 2.54
CA PHE A 23 -0.82 -1.75 2.45
C PHE A 23 -2.33 -1.69 2.65
N VAL A 24 -2.79 -1.07 3.73
CA VAL A 24 -4.23 -0.97 4.04
C VAL A 24 -4.97 -0.19 2.95
N PHE A 25 -4.39 0.93 2.50
CA PHE A 25 -5.03 1.78 1.50
C PHE A 25 -5.24 1.03 0.18
N ILE A 26 -4.24 0.26 -0.25
CA ILE A 26 -4.33 -0.53 -1.49
C ILE A 26 -5.26 -1.71 -1.35
N LEU A 27 -5.30 -2.33 -0.18
CA LEU A 27 -6.23 -3.41 0.08
C LEU A 27 -7.67 -2.91 -0.04
N ILE A 28 -7.98 -1.72 0.48
CA ILE A 28 -9.29 -1.08 0.32
C ILE A 28 -9.58 -0.79 -1.16
N ILE A 29 -8.63 -0.19 -1.89
CA ILE A 29 -8.80 0.10 -3.32
C ILE A 29 -9.04 -1.19 -4.12
N ALA A 30 -8.24 -2.24 -3.88
CA ALA A 30 -8.35 -3.52 -4.57
C ALA A 30 -9.70 -4.19 -4.32
N LEU A 31 -10.24 -4.11 -3.09
CA LEU A 31 -11.57 -4.61 -2.77
C LEU A 31 -12.68 -3.84 -3.51
N ILE A 32 -12.60 -2.51 -3.53
CA ILE A 32 -13.56 -1.66 -4.24
C ILE A 32 -13.51 -1.94 -5.75
N LEU A 33 -12.29 -1.98 -6.32
CA LEU A 33 -12.06 -2.24 -7.74
C LEU A 33 -12.53 -3.64 -8.13
N GLY A 34 -12.25 -4.65 -7.31
CA GLY A 34 -12.73 -6.02 -7.51
C GLY A 34 -14.27 -6.09 -7.55
N LYS A 35 -14.96 -5.43 -6.62
CA LYS A 35 -16.43 -5.35 -6.63
C LYS A 35 -16.95 -4.62 -7.87
N LEU A 36 -16.32 -3.51 -8.27
CA LEU A 36 -16.71 -2.74 -9.45
C LEU A 36 -16.55 -3.55 -10.75
N LEU A 37 -15.46 -4.28 -10.89
CA LEU A 37 -15.20 -5.10 -12.08
C LEU A 37 -16.13 -6.33 -12.15
N LEU A 38 -16.55 -6.87 -10.99
CA LEU A 38 -17.58 -7.90 -10.93
C LEU A 38 -18.97 -7.37 -11.35
N LEU A 39 -19.30 -6.13 -10.96
CA LEU A 39 -20.52 -5.43 -11.41
C LEU A 39 -20.55 -5.26 -12.94
N LEU A 40 -19.39 -5.01 -13.55
CA LEU A 40 -19.20 -4.95 -15.01
C LEU A 40 -19.24 -6.32 -15.71
N ARG A 41 -19.56 -7.41 -14.98
CA ARG A 41 -19.63 -8.79 -15.48
C ARG A 41 -18.33 -9.30 -16.13
N LEU A 42 -17.17 -8.77 -15.72
CA LEU A 42 -15.88 -9.28 -16.19
C LEU A 42 -15.60 -10.68 -15.61
N PRO A 43 -14.94 -11.57 -16.38
CA PRO A 43 -14.59 -12.89 -15.90
C PRO A 43 -13.61 -12.78 -14.73
N ARG A 44 -13.91 -13.48 -13.63
CA ARG A 44 -13.17 -13.41 -12.35
C ARG A 44 -11.66 -13.58 -12.50
N GLY A 45 -11.22 -14.44 -13.43
CA GLY A 45 -9.80 -14.67 -13.70
C GLY A 45 -9.07 -13.44 -14.27
N LEU A 46 -9.73 -12.65 -15.13
CA LEU A 46 -9.14 -11.40 -15.63
C LEU A 46 -9.17 -10.32 -14.55
N VAL A 47 -10.27 -10.22 -13.79
CA VAL A 47 -10.40 -9.26 -12.69
C VAL A 47 -9.27 -9.46 -11.68
N GLN A 48 -9.01 -10.70 -11.26
CA GLN A 48 -7.98 -10.98 -10.28
C GLN A 48 -6.58 -10.62 -10.78
N ARG A 49 -6.27 -10.90 -12.05
CA ARG A 49 -4.98 -10.53 -12.66
C ARG A 49 -4.80 -9.02 -12.74
N VAL A 50 -5.82 -8.30 -13.23
CA VAL A 50 -5.78 -6.84 -13.38
C VAL A 50 -5.67 -6.15 -12.02
N VAL A 51 -6.51 -6.55 -11.06
CA VAL A 51 -6.49 -6.00 -9.70
C VAL A 51 -5.14 -6.28 -9.03
N SER A 52 -4.58 -7.49 -9.20
CA SER A 52 -3.26 -7.85 -8.67
C SER A 52 -2.16 -6.94 -9.22
N VAL A 53 -2.08 -6.78 -10.55
CA VAL A 53 -1.03 -5.96 -11.18
C VAL A 53 -1.17 -4.50 -10.77
N LEU A 54 -2.39 -3.95 -10.77
CA LEU A 54 -2.65 -2.58 -10.34
C LEU A 54 -2.35 -2.37 -8.86
N ALA A 55 -2.70 -3.32 -8.00
CA ALA A 55 -2.39 -3.25 -6.57
C ALA A 55 -0.88 -3.28 -6.31
N SER A 56 -0.13 -4.15 -7.01
CA SER A 56 1.33 -4.23 -6.88
C SER A 56 2.01 -2.93 -7.33
N LEU A 57 1.64 -2.40 -8.50
CA LEU A 57 2.18 -1.14 -9.01
C LEU A 57 1.80 0.04 -8.10
N GLY A 58 0.53 0.09 -7.68
CA GLY A 58 0.05 1.08 -6.73
C GLY A 58 0.82 1.05 -5.42
N PHE A 59 1.22 -0.14 -4.95
CA PHE A 59 1.89 -0.31 -3.65
C PHE A 59 3.29 0.23 -3.67
N ILE A 60 4.03 -0.11 -4.72
CA ILE A 60 5.37 0.45 -4.95
C ILE A 60 5.27 1.97 -5.05
N TYR A 61 4.31 2.49 -5.83
CA TYR A 61 4.13 3.93 -6.01
C TYR A 61 3.77 4.66 -4.71
N LEU A 62 2.84 4.10 -3.91
CA LEU A 62 2.45 4.66 -2.62
C LEU A 62 3.60 4.66 -1.63
N ILE A 63 4.40 3.59 -1.57
CA ILE A 63 5.58 3.54 -0.71
C ILE A 63 6.56 4.64 -1.09
N VAL A 64 6.83 4.86 -2.38
CA VAL A 64 7.75 5.91 -2.84
C VAL A 64 7.24 7.29 -2.43
N ILE A 65 5.96 7.60 -2.67
CA ILE A 65 5.38 8.90 -2.31
C ILE A 65 5.34 9.13 -0.80
N LEU A 66 4.92 8.12 -0.04
CA LEU A 66 4.85 8.22 1.41
C LEU A 66 6.27 8.32 1.98
N GLY A 67 7.22 7.54 1.45
CA GLY A 67 8.64 7.64 1.78
C GLY A 67 9.16 9.07 1.59
N ASP A 68 8.98 9.65 0.40
CA ASP A 68 9.40 11.02 0.07
C ASP A 68 8.74 12.10 0.94
N ARG A 69 7.52 11.85 1.44
CA ARG A 69 6.85 12.78 2.37
C ARG A 69 7.31 12.68 3.82
N PHE A 70 7.73 11.51 4.28
CA PHE A 70 8.01 11.24 5.70
C PHE A 70 9.51 11.24 6.04
N PHE A 71 10.39 11.17 5.02
CA PHE A 71 11.85 11.20 5.10
C PHE A 71 12.41 12.43 4.40
#